data_AF-A0A1I5XW52-F1
#
_entry.id   AF-A0A1I5XW52-F1
#
_cell.length_a   1.000
_cell.length_b   1.000
_cell.length_c   1.000
_cell.angle_alpha   90.00
_cell.angle_beta   90.00
_cell.angle_gamma   90.00
#
_symmetry.space_group_name_H-M   'P 1'
#
loop_
_entity.id
_entity.type
_entity.pdbx_description
1 polymer ?
#
loop_
_entity_poly.entity_id
_entity_poly.type
_entity_poly.pdbx_seq_one_letter_code
_entity_poly.pdbx_strand_id
1 'polypeptide(L)'
;LERPIDVADVASIEEERMTLLHLIDRDRRMLPTFQQALARVDDGSYGWCDETGEPIGLQRLLLSPTTALSVEAKQRRELLERHLS
;
A
#
# COMPACT_ATOMS: atom_id res chain seq x y z
N LEU A 1 29.86 -11.04 -33.08
CA LEU A 1 30.82 -10.59 -32.05
C LEU A 1 29.99 -9.93 -30.97
N GLU A 2 29.66 -10.67 -29.91
CA GLU A 2 28.98 -10.10 -28.75
C GLU A 2 29.98 -9.28 -27.95
N ARG A 3 29.59 -8.06 -27.57
CA ARG A 3 30.42 -7.18 -26.75
C ARG A 3 30.48 -7.80 -25.34
N PRO A 4 31.68 -8.05 -24.77
CA PRO A 4 31.76 -8.52 -23.40
C PRO A 4 31.22 -7.46 -22.45
N ILE A 5 30.42 -7.90 -21.48
CA ILE A 5 29.84 -7.06 -20.43
C ILE A 5 30.98 -6.39 -19.66
N ASP A 6 30.96 -5.06 -19.60
CA ASP A 6 31.94 -4.28 -18.84
C ASP A 6 31.40 -3.90 -17.44
N VAL A 7 32.22 -3.20 -16.66
CA VAL A 7 31.86 -2.79 -15.29
C VAL A 7 30.65 -1.84 -15.27
N ALA A 8 30.48 -1.02 -16.31
CA ALA A 8 29.33 -0.13 -16.42
C ALA A 8 28.05 -0.92 -16.72
N ASP A 9 28.14 -1.91 -17.62
CA ASP A 9 27.04 -2.83 -17.91
C ASP A 9 26.61 -3.61 -16.65
N VAL A 10 27.55 -4.06 -15.81
CA VAL A 10 27.25 -4.72 -14.52
C VAL A 10 26.55 -3.77 -13.54
N ALA A 11 27.02 -2.52 -13.44
CA ALA A 11 26.44 -1.54 -12.54
C ALA A 11 24.97 -1.23 -12.91
N SER A 12 24.68 -1.06 -14.20
CA SER A 12 23.32 -0.83 -14.68
C SER A 12 22.40 -2.02 -14.43
N ILE A 13 22.87 -3.25 -14.65
CA ILE A 13 22.08 -4.47 -14.38
C ILE A 13 21.70 -4.58 -12.90
N GLU A 14 22.64 -4.29 -11.99
CA GLU A 14 22.36 -4.40 -10.55
C GLU A 14 21.41 -3.27 -10.08
N GLU A 15 21.50 -2.07 -10.66
CA GLU A 15 20.53 -0.99 -10.40
C GLU A 15 19.10 -1.37 -10.85
N GLU A 16 18.96 -1.93 -12.05
CA GLU A 16 17.69 -2.45 -12.55
C GLU A 16 17.15 -3.55 -11.65
N ARG A 17 18.02 -4.47 -11.22
CA ARG A 17 17.66 -5.54 -10.29
C ARG A 17 17.16 -5.00 -8.95
N MET A 18 17.85 -4.02 -8.37
CA MET A 18 17.43 -3.38 -7.12
C MET A 18 16.06 -2.71 -7.26
N THR A 19 15.82 -2.04 -8.40
CA THR A 19 14.52 -1.44 -8.71
C THR A 19 13.42 -2.50 -8.76
N LEU A 20 13.65 -3.63 -9.43
CA LEU A 20 12.70 -4.74 -9.50
C LEU A 20 12.41 -5.34 -8.12
N LEU A 21 13.44 -5.53 -7.29
CA LEU A 21 13.29 -6.03 -5.92
C LEU A 21 12.42 -5.09 -5.06
N HIS A 22 12.58 -3.77 -5.20
CA HIS A 22 11.73 -2.80 -4.50
C HIS A 22 10.27 -2.85 -4.95
N LEU A 23 10.01 -3.02 -6.25
CA LEU A 23 8.65 -3.18 -6.77
C LEU A 23 7.99 -4.46 -6.21
N ILE A 24 8.72 -5.57 -6.22
CA ILE A 24 8.25 -6.84 -5.66
C ILE A 24 7.96 -6.71 -4.16
N ASP A 25 8.84 -6.05 -3.40
CA ASP A 25 8.62 -5.85 -1.95
C ASP A 25 7.38 -5.00 -1.69
N ARG A 26 7.18 -3.93 -2.47
CA ARG A 26 5.97 -3.10 -2.37
C ARG A 26 4.71 -3.92 -2.64
N ASP A 27 4.68 -4.73 -3.70
CA ASP A 27 3.54 -5.56 -4.04
C ASP A 27 3.28 -6.62 -2.96
N ARG A 28 4.34 -7.23 -2.43
CA ARG A 28 4.26 -8.18 -1.32
C ARG A 28 3.66 -7.54 -0.06
N ARG A 29 4.00 -6.29 0.26
CA ARG A 29 3.42 -5.56 1.40
C ARG A 29 1.95 -5.18 1.18
N MET A 30 1.53 -5.02 -0.07
CA MET A 30 0.13 -4.74 -0.39
C MET A 30 -0.77 -5.98 -0.23
N LEU A 31 -0.28 -7.18 -0.51
CA LEU A 31 -1.08 -8.41 -0.47
C LEU A 31 -1.84 -8.64 0.85
N PRO A 32 -1.22 -8.48 2.04
CA PRO A 32 -1.94 -8.57 3.32
C PRO A 32 -3.10 -7.58 3.44
N THR A 33 -2.97 -6.37 2.91
CA THR A 33 -4.04 -5.35 2.98
C THR A 33 -5.27 -5.76 2.14
N PHE A 34 -5.06 -6.43 1.00
CA PHE A 34 -6.16 -6.98 0.22
C PHE A 34 -6.84 -8.15 0.95
N GLN A 35 -6.06 -9.03 1.57
CA GLN A 35 -6.58 -10.13 2.38
C GLN A 35 -7.42 -9.63 3.55
N GLN A 36 -6.97 -8.58 4.25
CA GLN A 36 -7.74 -7.93 5.32
C GLN A 36 -9.03 -7.29 4.81
N ALA A 37 -9.00 -6.62 3.65
CA ALA A 37 -10.20 -6.05 3.05
C ALA A 37 -11.23 -7.12 2.70
N LEU A 38 -10.80 -8.26 2.14
CA LEU A 38 -11.66 -9.40 1.85
C LEU A 38 -12.24 -10.02 3.13
N ALA A 39 -11.43 -10.20 4.18
CA ALA A 39 -11.91 -10.71 5.46
C ALA A 39 -13.03 -9.84 6.05
N ARG A 40 -12.91 -8.51 5.93
CA ARG A 40 -13.97 -7.57 6.35
C ARG A 40 -15.23 -7.66 5.50
N VAL A 41 -15.12 -8.05 4.23
CA VAL A 41 -16.31 -8.33 3.40
C VAL A 41 -17.01 -9.57 3.94
N ASP A 42 -16.23 -10.63 4.24
CA ASP A 42 -16.76 -11.90 4.73
C ASP A 42 -17.44 -11.77 6.12
N ASP A 43 -16.88 -10.95 7.02
CA ASP A 43 -17.45 -10.71 8.36
C ASP A 43 -18.53 -9.60 8.39
N GLY A 44 -18.73 -8.88 7.28
CA GLY A 44 -19.74 -7.83 7.14
C GLY A 44 -19.33 -6.44 7.66
N SER A 45 -18.09 -6.26 8.14
CA SER A 45 -17.56 -4.98 8.60
C SER A 45 -17.01 -4.08 7.47
N TYR A 46 -16.95 -4.57 6.24
CA TYR A 46 -16.47 -3.79 5.11
C TYR A 46 -17.31 -2.52 4.88
N GLY A 47 -16.61 -1.40 4.69
CA GLY A 47 -17.23 -0.09 4.50
C GLY A 47 -17.52 0.66 5.79
N TRP A 48 -17.10 0.15 6.95
CA TRP A 48 -17.15 0.85 8.23
C TRP A 48 -15.73 1.22 8.70
N CYS A 49 -15.61 2.37 9.37
CA CYS A 49 -14.35 2.88 9.88
C CYS A 49 -13.93 2.09 11.14
N ASP A 50 -12.72 1.53 11.14
CA ASP A 50 -12.21 0.73 12.27
C ASP A 50 -12.04 1.54 13.56
N GLU A 51 -11.86 2.87 13.46
CA GLU A 51 -11.66 3.76 14.62
C GLU A 51 -12.96 4.36 15.18
N THR A 52 -13.90 4.73 14.31
CA THR A 52 -15.11 5.46 14.72
C THR A 52 -16.40 4.65 14.60
N GLY A 53 -16.39 3.55 13.84
CA GLY A 53 -17.58 2.80 13.47
C GLY A 53 -18.49 3.53 12.48
N GLU A 54 -18.08 4.68 11.94
CA GLU A 54 -18.85 5.44 10.96
C GLU A 54 -18.71 4.85 9.55
N PRO A 55 -19.70 5.05 8.66
CA PRO A 55 -19.61 4.55 7.30
C PRO A 55 -18.51 5.27 6.51
N ILE A 56 -17.69 4.50 5.80
CA ILE A 56 -16.72 5.00 4.84
C ILE A 56 -17.45 5.37 3.55
N GLY A 57 -17.27 6.61 3.09
CA GLY A 57 -17.94 7.09 1.88
C GLY A 57 -17.68 6.21 0.66
N LEU A 58 -18.73 5.90 -0.10
CA LEU A 58 -18.66 4.99 -1.25
C LEU A 58 -17.60 5.40 -2.29
N GLN A 59 -17.53 6.69 -2.63
CA GLN A 59 -16.52 7.20 -3.58
C GLN A 59 -15.08 6.90 -3.11
N ARG A 60 -14.84 6.92 -1.79
CA ARG A 60 -13.53 6.61 -1.22
C ARG A 60 -13.21 5.12 -1.35
N LEU A 61 -14.18 4.23 -1.10
CA LEU A 61 -14.01 2.78 -1.30
C LEU A 61 -13.78 2.43 -2.77
N LEU A 62 -14.44 3.13 -3.70
CA LEU A 62 -14.23 2.95 -5.14
C LEU A 62 -12.82 3.37 -5.58
N LEU A 63 -12.28 4.43 -4.98
CA LEU A 63 -10.90 4.89 -5.24
C LEU A 63 -9.85 4.01 -4.55
N SER A 64 -10.14 3.52 -3.35
CA SER A 64 -9.22 2.71 -2.53
C SER A 64 -9.99 1.65 -1.74
N PRO A 65 -10.19 0.45 -2.31
CA PRO A 65 -11.01 -0.60 -1.70
C PRO A 65 -10.37 -1.23 -0.46
N THR A 66 -9.07 -1.05 -0.24
CA THR A 66 -8.37 -1.54 0.96
C THR A 66 -8.46 -0.58 2.14
N THR A 67 -9.07 0.60 1.99
CA THR A 67 -9.15 1.59 3.06
C THR A 67 -9.95 1.08 4.26
N ALA A 68 -9.49 1.40 5.46
CA ALA A 68 -10.13 1.00 6.71
C ALA A 68 -10.60 2.15 7.59
N LEU A 69 -10.34 3.39 7.15
CA LEU A 69 -10.64 4.59 7.91
C LEU A 69 -11.49 5.55 7.08
N SER A 70 -12.41 6.23 7.76
CA SER A 70 -13.09 7.42 7.24
C SER A 70 -12.07 8.54 6.94
N VAL A 71 -12.52 9.58 6.25
CA VAL A 71 -11.64 10.72 5.90
C VAL A 71 -11.18 11.43 7.16
N GLU A 72 -12.12 11.66 8.07
CA GLU A 72 -11.96 12.36 9.33
C GLU A 72 -11.04 11.58 10.28
N ALA A 73 -11.23 10.26 10.39
CA ALA A 73 -10.34 9.39 11.16
C ALA A 73 -8.91 9.42 10.62
N LYS A 74 -8.76 9.28 9.29
CA LYS A 74 -7.44 9.36 8.64
C LYS A 74 -6.75 10.70 8.88
N GLN A 75 -7.47 11.82 8.75
CA GLN A 75 -6.93 13.16 8.99
C GLN A 75 -6.46 13.34 10.45
N ARG A 76 -7.24 12.85 11.43
CA ARG A 76 -6.83 12.89 12.84
C ARG A 76 -5.56 12.08 13.07
N ARG A 77 -5.45 10.90 12.47
CA ARG A 77 -4.24 10.05 12.61
C ARG A 77 -3.01 10.72 12.01
N GLU A 78 -3.12 11.28 10.82
CA GLU A 78 -2.01 12.03 10.18
C GLU A 78 -1.58 13.25 11.00
N LEU A 79 -2.53 13.95 11.65
CA LEU A 79 -2.20 15.05 12.56
C LEU A 79 -1.41 14.56 13.79
N LEU A 80 -1.83 13.45 14.40
CA LEU A 80 -1.13 12.86 15.54
C LEU A 80 0.29 12.41 15.17
N GLU A 81 0.44 11.72 14.02
CA GLU A 81 1.74 11.28 13.51
C GLU A 81 2.70 12.47 13.30
N ARG A 82 2.20 13.60 12.78
CA ARG A 82 3.00 14.83 12.58
C ARG A 82 3.44 15.50 13.88
N HIS A 83 2.70 15.34 14.98
CA HIS A 83 3.06 15.91 16.27
C HIS A 83 4.00 14.99 17.08
N LEU A 84 4.06 13.70 16.73
CA LEU A 84 4.87 12.68 17.39
C LEU A 84 6.23 12.45 16.70
N SER A 85 6.41 12.92 15.46
CA SER A 85 7.69 12.86 14.73
C SER A 85 8.52 14.12 14.92
#